data_AF-A0A6G1IGA8-F1
#
_entry.id   AF-A0A6G1IGA8-F1
#
_cell.length_a   1.000
_cell.length_b   1.000
_cell.length_c   1.000
_cell.angle_alpha   90.00
_cell.angle_beta   90.00
_cell.angle_gamma   90.00
#
_symmetry.space_group_name_H-M   'P 1'
#
loop_
_entity.id
_entity.type
_entity.pdbx_description
1 polymer ?
#
loop_
_entity_poly.entity_id
_entity_poly.type
_entity_poly.pdbx_seq_one_letter_code
_entity_poly.pdbx_strand_id
1 'polypeptide(L)'
;FQQGSQAAVEGTCKWLFKNESFRSWVSQDRNSLLWITGVPGSGKTVLASFLVDSIRKDAIQSQSPAIVSSLFFDFRHSLKRERGSAKGILLRALLYQLLDNDPSILSSFPGPCDRALRFERPEDLDHNYYQRCLNRALSAATNTSTVFIVIDALDECDTDIQNDLLACIKPIVS
;
A
#
# COMPACT_ATOMS: atom_id res chain seq x y z
N PHE A 1 8.66 -3.42 10.16
CA PHE A 1 9.62 -4.20 9.37
C PHE A 1 10.64 -3.26 8.75
N GLN A 2 11.79 -3.07 9.40
CA GLN A 2 13.00 -2.53 8.78
C GLN A 2 13.91 -3.73 8.50
N GLN A 3 13.86 -4.28 7.29
CA GLN A 3 14.94 -5.12 6.79
C GLN A 3 15.24 -4.70 5.35
N GLY A 4 16.41 -4.07 5.16
CA GLY A 4 17.19 -4.20 3.93
C GLY A 4 16.76 -3.40 2.69
N SER A 5 16.19 -2.20 2.81
CA SER A 5 16.17 -1.29 1.66
C SER A 5 17.61 -0.81 1.40
N GLN A 6 18.32 -1.44 0.46
CA GLN A 6 19.54 -0.83 -0.10
C GLN A 6 19.15 0.54 -0.66
N ALA A 7 19.83 1.59 -0.19
CA ALA A 7 19.60 2.93 -0.69
C ALA A 7 19.85 2.96 -2.20
N ALA A 8 18.97 3.64 -2.95
CA ALA A 8 19.19 3.84 -4.36
C ALA A 8 20.54 4.52 -4.59
N VAL A 9 21.36 3.92 -5.47
CA VAL A 9 22.64 4.51 -5.87
C VAL A 9 22.37 5.87 -6.49
N GLU A 10 23.18 6.87 -6.16
CA GLU A 10 22.98 8.23 -6.62
C GLU A 10 22.87 8.29 -8.15
N GLY A 11 21.86 9.00 -8.65
CA GLY A 11 21.58 9.12 -10.09
C GLY A 11 20.71 8.00 -10.67
N THR A 12 20.55 6.87 -9.98
CA THR A 12 19.61 5.80 -10.38
C THR A 12 18.17 6.14 -9.98
N CYS A 13 17.19 5.37 -10.49
CA CYS A 13 15.74 5.53 -10.25
C CYS A 13 15.11 6.85 -10.75
N LYS A 14 15.90 7.91 -10.96
CA LYS A 14 15.46 9.23 -11.46
C LYS A 14 14.82 9.19 -12.84
N TRP A 15 15.08 8.14 -13.63
CA TRP A 15 14.44 7.94 -14.92
C TRP A 15 12.92 7.81 -14.80
N LEU A 16 12.42 7.30 -13.67
CA LEU A 16 10.99 7.12 -13.43
C LEU A 16 10.25 8.47 -13.45
N PHE A 17 10.84 9.54 -12.90
CA PHE A 17 10.26 10.88 -12.94
C PHE A 17 10.22 11.52 -14.33
N LYS A 18 10.91 10.93 -15.31
CA LYS A 18 10.84 11.34 -16.71
C LYS A 18 9.86 10.46 -17.52
N ASN A 19 9.42 9.34 -16.95
CA ASN A 19 8.48 8.45 -17.59
C ASN A 19 7.07 9.05 -17.58
N GLU A 20 6.43 9.09 -18.75
CA GLU A 20 5.10 9.70 -18.90
C GLU A 20 4.01 8.94 -18.15
N SER A 21 4.07 7.61 -18.09
CA SER A 21 3.10 6.81 -17.33
C SER A 21 3.17 7.11 -15.84
N PHE A 22 4.39 7.28 -15.30
CA PHE A 22 4.58 7.70 -13.92
C PHE A 22 4.03 9.11 -13.65
N ARG A 23 4.40 10.07 -14.51
CA ARG A 23 3.92 11.46 -14.40
C ARG A 23 2.41 11.54 -14.47
N SER A 24 1.80 10.79 -15.38
CA SER A 24 0.36 10.71 -15.49
C SER A 24 -0.23 10.16 -14.20
N TRP A 25 0.27 9.01 -13.70
CA TRP A 25 -0.23 8.37 -12.47
C TRP A 25 -0.19 9.29 -11.24
N VAL A 26 0.92 10.00 -11.01
CA VAL A 26 1.06 10.87 -9.84
C VAL A 26 0.22 12.16 -9.94
N SER A 27 -0.13 12.59 -11.15
CA SER A 27 -0.88 13.83 -11.37
C SER A 27 -2.38 13.62 -11.61
N GLN A 28 -2.91 12.40 -11.51
CA GLN A 28 -4.35 12.19 -11.72
C GLN A 28 -5.13 12.55 -10.46
N ASP A 29 -6.20 13.33 -10.62
CA ASP A 29 -7.18 13.62 -9.56
C ASP A 29 -8.20 12.48 -9.35
N ARG A 30 -7.92 11.30 -9.92
CA ARG A 30 -8.77 10.11 -9.84
C ARG A 30 -7.94 8.90 -9.45
N ASN A 31 -8.63 7.87 -8.96
CA ASN A 31 -8.01 6.58 -8.68
C ASN A 31 -7.28 6.05 -9.94
N SER A 32 -6.02 5.64 -9.76
CA SER A 32 -5.20 5.14 -10.86
C SER A 32 -4.18 4.10 -10.39
N LEU A 33 -3.82 3.19 -11.29
CA LEU A 33 -2.91 2.09 -11.05
C LEU A 33 -1.69 2.19 -11.98
N LEU A 34 -0.50 2.14 -11.41
CA LEU A 34 0.75 2.00 -12.14
C LEU A 34 1.36 0.63 -11.85
N TRP A 35 1.54 -0.18 -12.88
CA TRP A 35 2.15 -1.51 -12.79
C TRP A 35 3.58 -1.46 -13.33
N ILE A 36 4.57 -1.66 -12.45
CA ILE A 36 5.98 -1.66 -12.83
C ILE A 36 6.48 -3.11 -12.88
N THR A 37 7.01 -3.51 -14.03
CA THR A 37 7.59 -4.85 -14.22
C THR A 37 9.06 -4.77 -14.57
N GLY A 38 9.79 -5.85 -14.30
CA GLY A 38 11.21 -5.95 -14.56
C GLY A 38 11.74 -7.32 -14.21
N VAL A 39 12.87 -7.70 -14.81
CA VAL A 39 13.50 -8.99 -14.55
C VAL A 39 13.96 -9.12 -13.08
N PRO A 40 14.12 -10.34 -12.55
CA PRO A 40 14.75 -10.55 -11.24
C PRO A 40 16.10 -9.83 -11.15
N GLY A 41 16.36 -9.16 -10.02
CA GLY A 41 17.59 -8.40 -9.82
C GLY A 41 17.64 -7.02 -10.51
N SER A 42 16.58 -6.58 -11.20
CA SER A 42 16.55 -5.26 -11.86
C SER A 42 16.42 -4.06 -10.91
N GLY A 43 16.40 -4.28 -9.60
CA GLY A 43 16.28 -3.21 -8.59
C GLY A 43 14.86 -2.69 -8.33
N LYS A 44 13.80 -3.47 -8.62
CA LYS A 44 12.39 -3.07 -8.38
C LYS A 44 12.12 -2.64 -6.94
N THR A 45 12.58 -3.43 -5.97
CA THR A 45 12.44 -3.09 -4.54
C THR A 45 13.13 -1.77 -4.18
N VAL A 46 14.35 -1.55 -4.70
CA VAL A 46 15.09 -0.29 -4.53
C VAL A 46 14.31 0.88 -5.16
N LEU A 47 13.72 0.67 -6.34
CA LEU A 47 12.87 1.66 -7.00
C LEU A 47 11.59 1.96 -6.19
N ALA A 48 10.95 0.95 -5.62
CA ALA A 48 9.75 1.10 -4.80
C ALA A 48 10.04 1.89 -3.51
N SER A 49 11.14 1.57 -2.80
CA SER A 49 11.59 2.34 -1.63
C SER A 49 11.94 3.78 -2.00
N PHE A 50 12.68 3.98 -3.10
CA PHE A 50 13.01 5.31 -3.60
C PHE A 50 11.75 6.13 -3.95
N LEU A 51 10.72 5.49 -4.51
CA LEU A 51 9.47 6.14 -4.85
C LEU A 51 8.72 6.62 -3.59
N VAL A 52 8.60 5.76 -2.58
CA VAL A 52 7.96 6.12 -1.30
C VAL A 52 8.63 7.33 -0.66
N ASP A 53 9.96 7.33 -0.60
CA ASP A 53 10.73 8.46 -0.03
C ASP A 53 10.56 9.74 -0.85
N SER A 54 10.47 9.63 -2.17
CA SER A 54 10.32 10.78 -3.05
C SER A 54 8.93 11.41 -2.93
N ILE A 55 7.87 10.60 -2.94
CA ILE A 55 6.49 11.09 -2.77
C ILE A 55 6.34 11.79 -1.41
N ARG A 56 6.90 11.21 -0.33
CA ARG A 56 6.87 11.83 1.01
C ARG A 56 7.58 13.18 1.02
N LYS A 57 8.75 13.28 0.39
CA LYS A 57 9.51 14.55 0.30
C LYS A 57 8.74 15.60 -0.49
N ASP A 58 8.16 15.22 -1.62
CA ASP A 58 7.39 16.13 -2.47
C ASP A 58 6.15 16.65 -1.73
N ALA A 59 5.41 15.78 -1.04
CA ALA A 59 4.25 16.19 -0.23
C ALA A 59 4.59 17.22 0.85
N ILE A 60 5.74 17.05 1.53
CA ILE A 60 6.25 18.01 2.52
C ILE A 60 6.61 19.34 1.86
N GLN A 61 7.25 19.30 0.69
CA GLN A 61 7.71 20.51 -0.01
C GLN A 61 6.57 21.30 -0.67
N SER A 62 5.59 20.61 -1.24
CA SER A 62 4.46 21.22 -1.95
C SER A 62 3.33 21.65 -1.03
N GLN A 63 3.45 21.41 0.29
CA GLN A 63 2.38 21.62 1.29
C GLN A 63 1.05 20.98 0.88
N SER A 64 1.11 19.92 0.07
CA SER A 64 -0.05 19.18 -0.39
C SER A 64 -0.18 17.94 0.50
N PRO A 65 -1.26 17.82 1.29
CA PRO A 65 -1.41 16.69 2.20
C PRO A 65 -1.48 15.38 1.40
N ALA A 66 -0.54 14.47 1.70
CA ALA A 66 -0.51 13.14 1.09
C ALA A 66 -0.18 12.07 2.13
N ILE A 67 -0.88 10.95 2.04
CA ILE A 67 -0.65 9.77 2.87
C ILE A 67 0.02 8.72 2.01
N VAL A 68 1.20 8.26 2.43
CA VAL A 68 1.97 7.24 1.69
C VAL A 68 2.03 5.95 2.49
N SER A 69 1.21 4.99 2.07
CA SER A 69 1.24 3.61 2.56
C SER A 69 2.13 2.77 1.65
N SER A 70 3.00 1.97 2.25
CA SER A 70 4.00 1.19 1.53
C SER A 70 4.10 -0.21 2.11
N LEU A 71 3.77 -1.20 1.30
CA LEU A 71 3.78 -2.60 1.67
C LEU A 71 4.80 -3.35 0.83
N PHE A 72 5.92 -3.67 1.47
CA PHE A 72 6.95 -4.52 0.89
C PHE A 72 6.67 -5.95 1.34
N PHE A 73 6.04 -6.74 0.47
CA PHE A 73 5.78 -8.12 0.80
C PHE A 73 7.05 -8.96 0.67
N ASP A 74 7.26 -9.80 1.67
CA ASP A 74 8.06 -11.00 1.52
C ASP A 74 7.08 -12.18 1.59
N PHE A 75 6.46 -12.53 0.46
CA PHE A 75 5.40 -13.55 0.44
C PHE A 75 5.90 -14.91 0.90
N ARG A 76 7.18 -15.22 0.67
CA ARG A 76 7.80 -16.48 1.10
C ARG A 76 7.87 -16.60 2.61
N HIS A 77 8.04 -15.50 3.34
CA HIS A 77 8.10 -15.49 4.81
C HIS A 77 6.79 -15.09 5.50
N SER A 78 5.94 -14.27 4.87
CA SER A 78 4.69 -13.80 5.45
C SER A 78 3.63 -14.92 5.48
N LEU A 79 3.46 -15.68 4.39
CA LEU A 79 2.47 -16.77 4.33
C LEU A 79 2.83 -17.98 5.21
N LYS A 80 4.11 -18.13 5.58
CA LYS A 80 4.57 -19.22 6.47
C LYS A 80 4.41 -18.90 7.96
N ARG A 81 4.40 -17.62 8.34
CA ARG A 81 4.38 -17.18 9.74
C ARG A 81 3.05 -16.61 10.19
N GLU A 82 2.31 -15.98 9.27
CA GLU A 82 0.99 -15.43 9.58
C GLU A 82 -0.09 -16.48 9.30
N ARG A 83 -1.02 -16.62 10.24
CA ARG A 83 -2.24 -17.41 10.04
C ARG A 83 -3.26 -16.56 9.29
N GLY A 84 -3.77 -17.06 8.17
CA GLY A 84 -4.79 -16.36 7.36
C GLY A 84 -4.54 -16.47 5.85
N SER A 85 -5.46 -15.97 5.04
CA SER A 85 -5.25 -15.90 3.58
C SER A 85 -4.34 -14.73 3.21
N ALA A 86 -3.67 -14.82 2.05
CA ALA A 86 -2.91 -13.72 1.46
C ALA A 86 -3.74 -12.42 1.36
N LYS A 87 -5.02 -12.54 0.99
CA LYS A 87 -5.97 -11.43 0.91
C LYS A 87 -6.20 -10.76 2.26
N GLY A 88 -6.42 -11.55 3.31
CA GLY A 88 -6.60 -11.04 4.67
C GLY A 88 -5.36 -10.30 5.16
N ILE A 89 -4.18 -10.86 4.92
CA ILE A 89 -2.90 -10.27 5.28
C ILE A 89 -2.73 -8.92 4.57
N LEU A 90 -2.97 -8.85 3.25
CA LEU A 90 -2.91 -7.61 2.48
C LEU A 90 -3.83 -6.53 3.02
N LEU A 91 -5.13 -6.86 3.15
CA LEU A 91 -6.15 -5.90 3.59
C LEU A 91 -5.84 -5.33 4.98
N ARG A 92 -5.42 -6.21 5.89
CA ARG A 92 -5.05 -5.85 7.26
C ARG A 92 -3.82 -4.96 7.29
N ALA A 93 -2.78 -5.30 6.53
CA ALA A 93 -1.55 -4.53 6.47
C ALA A 93 -1.80 -3.12 5.91
N LEU A 94 -2.57 -3.00 4.83
CA LEU A 94 -2.96 -1.71 4.26
C LEU A 94 -3.77 -0.87 5.24
N LEU A 95 -4.76 -1.47 5.90
CA LEU A 95 -5.59 -0.77 6.88
C LEU A 95 -4.75 -0.23 8.03
N TYR A 96 -3.89 -1.07 8.64
CA TYR A 96 -3.07 -0.63 9.76
C TYR A 96 -2.07 0.46 9.35
N GLN A 97 -1.47 0.37 8.17
CA GLN A 97 -0.57 1.43 7.70
C GLN A 97 -1.30 2.76 7.47
N LEU A 98 -2.52 2.74 6.94
CA LEU A 98 -3.31 3.97 6.79
C LEU A 98 -3.61 4.60 8.15
N LEU A 99 -4.06 3.80 9.12
CA LEU A 99 -4.39 4.26 10.46
C LEU A 99 -3.16 4.76 11.25
N ASP A 100 -1.99 4.16 11.01
CA ASP A 100 -0.71 4.58 11.63
C ASP A 100 -0.19 5.88 11.02
N ASN A 101 -0.33 6.07 9.70
CA ASN A 101 0.06 7.31 9.02
C ASN A 101 -0.88 8.48 9.36
N ASP A 102 -2.19 8.23 9.49
CA ASP A 102 -3.16 9.23 9.90
C ASP A 102 -4.17 8.66 10.92
N PRO A 103 -3.87 8.81 12.22
CA PRO A 103 -4.75 8.37 13.29
C PRO A 103 -6.12 9.07 13.29
N SER A 104 -6.27 10.24 12.64
CA SER A 104 -7.54 10.95 12.57
C SER A 104 -8.60 10.17 11.79
N ILE A 105 -8.17 9.28 10.88
CA ILE A 105 -9.04 8.36 10.15
C ILE A 105 -9.88 7.50 11.10
N LEU A 106 -9.40 7.19 12.30
CA LEU A 106 -10.16 6.42 13.30
C LEU A 106 -11.50 7.08 13.66
N SER A 107 -11.57 8.42 13.62
CA SER A 107 -12.81 9.16 13.88
C SER A 107 -13.91 8.87 12.85
N SER A 108 -13.53 8.39 11.67
CA SER A 108 -14.49 8.00 10.64
C SER A 108 -15.22 6.71 11.00
N PHE A 109 -14.68 5.85 11.87
CA PHE A 109 -15.29 4.56 12.18
C PHE A 109 -16.43 4.69 13.20
N PRO A 110 -17.60 4.07 12.97
CA PRO A 110 -18.67 4.06 13.95
C PRO A 110 -18.26 3.18 15.14
N GLY A 111 -18.12 3.80 16.32
CA GLY A 111 -17.91 3.17 17.62
C GLY A 111 -17.20 1.79 17.58
N PRO A 112 -17.90 0.67 17.88
CA PRO A 112 -17.29 -0.65 18.15
C PRO A 112 -16.40 -1.26 17.06
N CYS A 113 -16.30 -0.70 15.85
CA CYS A 113 -15.25 -1.10 14.89
C CYS A 113 -13.83 -0.86 15.45
N ASP A 114 -13.67 0.13 16.34
CA ASP A 114 -12.44 0.38 17.09
C ASP A 114 -12.04 -0.81 17.98
N ARG A 115 -13.02 -1.61 18.44
CA ARG A 115 -12.73 -2.74 19.32
C ARG A 115 -12.19 -3.96 18.59
N ALA A 116 -12.73 -4.30 17.42
CA ALA A 116 -12.25 -5.44 16.65
C ALA A 116 -10.83 -5.19 16.11
N LEU A 117 -10.52 -3.95 15.72
CA LEU A 117 -9.17 -3.56 15.27
C LEU A 117 -8.13 -3.54 16.41
N ARG A 118 -8.55 -3.29 17.66
CA ARG A 118 -7.67 -3.17 18.84
C ARG A 118 -7.62 -4.41 19.74
N PHE A 119 -8.68 -5.21 19.81
CA PHE A 119 -8.87 -6.23 20.85
C PHE A 119 -9.20 -7.63 20.33
N GLU A 120 -9.62 -7.80 19.08
CA GLU A 120 -9.82 -9.14 18.50
C GLU A 120 -8.52 -9.63 17.84
N ARG A 121 -8.29 -10.96 17.85
CA ARG A 121 -7.15 -11.51 17.13
C ARG A 121 -7.40 -11.30 15.64
N PRO A 122 -6.41 -10.79 14.89
CA PRO A 122 -6.64 -10.46 13.49
C PRO A 122 -6.99 -11.65 12.57
N GLU A 123 -6.79 -12.86 13.07
CA GLU A 123 -7.02 -14.13 12.40
C GLU A 123 -8.49 -14.59 12.46
N ASP A 124 -9.27 -14.03 13.39
CA ASP A 124 -10.66 -14.43 13.67
C ASP A 124 -11.69 -13.60 12.87
N LEU A 125 -11.22 -12.53 12.20
CA LEU A 125 -12.06 -11.60 11.44
C LEU A 125 -12.12 -11.96 9.94
N ASP A 126 -13.34 -11.97 9.39
CA ASP A 126 -13.59 -12.20 7.97
C ASP A 126 -12.87 -11.16 7.07
N HIS A 127 -12.27 -11.59 5.95
CA HIS A 127 -11.64 -10.67 4.99
C HIS A 127 -12.60 -9.58 4.51
N ASN A 128 -13.91 -9.87 4.42
CA ASN A 128 -14.89 -8.84 4.06
C ASN A 128 -15.00 -7.74 5.12
N TYR A 129 -14.75 -8.06 6.40
CA TYR A 129 -14.68 -7.06 7.46
C TYR A 129 -13.51 -6.10 7.20
N TYR A 130 -12.31 -6.62 6.99
CA TYR A 130 -11.14 -5.81 6.68
C TYR A 130 -11.31 -4.99 5.39
N GLN A 131 -11.93 -5.56 4.36
CA GLN A 131 -12.21 -4.84 3.12
C GLN A 131 -13.16 -3.65 3.34
N ARG A 132 -14.23 -3.84 4.13
CA ARG A 132 -15.14 -2.73 4.49
C ARG A 132 -14.42 -1.64 5.29
N CYS A 133 -13.59 -2.05 6.26
CA CYS A 133 -12.82 -1.11 7.06
C CYS A 133 -11.80 -0.33 6.23
N LEU A 134 -11.09 -1.01 5.32
CA LEU A 134 -10.14 -0.37 4.40
C LEU A 134 -10.84 0.63 3.49
N ASN A 135 -11.96 0.25 2.87
CA ASN A 135 -12.73 1.18 2.02
C ASN A 135 -13.15 2.43 2.79
N ARG A 136 -13.62 2.27 4.03
CA ARG A 136 -14.01 3.41 4.88
C ARG A 136 -12.82 4.30 5.25
N ALA A 137 -11.70 3.70 5.63
CA ALA A 137 -10.47 4.42 5.95
C ALA A 137 -9.99 5.22 4.73
N LEU A 138 -9.98 4.60 3.55
CA LEU A 138 -9.62 5.25 2.30
C LEU A 138 -10.57 6.40 1.97
N SER A 139 -11.88 6.22 2.05
CA SER A 139 -12.84 7.29 1.81
C SER A 139 -12.66 8.48 2.75
N ALA A 140 -12.28 8.24 4.01
CA ALA A 140 -11.98 9.31 4.96
C ALA A 140 -10.65 10.02 4.63
N ALA A 141 -9.61 9.24 4.34
CA ALA A 141 -8.28 9.74 3.99
C ALA A 141 -8.30 10.60 2.72
N THR A 142 -9.01 10.16 1.69
CA THR A 142 -9.09 10.85 0.40
C THR A 142 -9.86 12.16 0.44
N ASN A 143 -10.58 12.46 1.53
CA ASN A 143 -11.22 13.76 1.73
C ASN A 143 -10.23 14.85 2.13
N THR A 144 -9.10 14.48 2.71
CA THR A 144 -8.11 15.43 3.25
C THR A 144 -6.76 15.34 2.56
N SER A 145 -6.43 14.18 1.96
CA SER A 145 -5.11 13.89 1.43
C SER A 145 -5.15 13.00 0.19
N THR A 146 -4.18 13.14 -0.71
CA THR A 146 -3.93 12.12 -1.74
C THR A 146 -3.33 10.87 -1.11
N VAL A 147 -3.88 9.69 -1.40
CA VAL A 147 -3.37 8.42 -0.85
C VAL A 147 -2.57 7.67 -1.89
N PHE A 148 -1.29 7.42 -1.60
CA PHE A 148 -0.41 6.58 -2.41
C PHE A 148 -0.23 5.22 -1.73
N ILE A 149 -0.48 4.15 -2.47
CA ILE A 149 -0.25 2.77 -2.02
C ILE A 149 0.81 2.14 -2.93
N VAL A 150 1.96 1.81 -2.35
CA VAL A 150 3.05 1.11 -3.04
C VAL A 150 3.09 -0.33 -2.56
N ILE A 151 2.94 -1.28 -3.47
CA ILE A 151 3.02 -2.72 -3.18
C ILE A 151 4.18 -3.30 -3.97
N ASP A 152 5.18 -3.84 -3.28
CA ASP A 152 6.33 -4.51 -3.90
C ASP A 152 6.20 -6.03 -3.80
N ALA A 153 6.87 -6.74 -4.72
CA ALA A 153 6.97 -8.20 -4.78
C ALA A 153 5.65 -8.96 -4.97
N LEU A 154 4.60 -8.34 -5.54
CA LEU A 154 3.34 -9.04 -5.87
C LEU A 154 3.54 -10.14 -6.93
N ASP A 155 4.61 -10.05 -7.73
CA ASP A 155 5.04 -11.06 -8.71
C ASP A 155 5.73 -12.28 -8.09
N GLU A 156 6.06 -12.25 -6.79
CA GLU A 156 6.62 -13.41 -6.09
C GLU A 156 5.55 -14.39 -5.59
N CYS A 157 4.27 -14.06 -5.76
CA CYS A 157 3.14 -14.93 -5.46
C CYS A 157 2.91 -15.98 -6.54
N ASP A 158 2.30 -17.10 -6.15
CA ASP A 158 1.65 -17.98 -7.11
C ASP A 158 0.54 -17.22 -7.85
N THR A 159 0.32 -17.57 -9.12
CA THR A 159 -0.60 -16.85 -10.02
C THR A 159 -2.02 -16.71 -9.46
N ASP A 160 -2.52 -17.74 -8.78
CA ASP A 160 -3.86 -17.71 -8.18
C ASP A 160 -3.96 -16.68 -7.04
N ILE A 161 -2.92 -16.61 -6.21
CA ILE A 161 -2.83 -15.62 -5.13
C ILE A 161 -2.72 -14.23 -5.72
N GLN A 162 -1.87 -14.04 -6.73
CA GLN A 162 -1.72 -12.76 -7.41
C GLN A 162 -3.06 -12.28 -7.99
N ASN A 163 -3.82 -13.17 -8.64
CA ASN A 163 -5.13 -12.86 -9.19
C ASN A 163 -6.15 -12.47 -8.11
N ASP A 164 -6.18 -13.17 -6.99
CA ASP A 164 -7.07 -12.85 -5.86
C ASP A 164 -6.73 -11.49 -5.24
N LEU A 165 -5.43 -11.19 -5.07
CA LEU A 165 -4.98 -9.88 -4.57
C LEU A 165 -5.33 -8.76 -5.54
N LEU A 166 -5.14 -8.96 -6.85
CA LEU A 166 -5.54 -7.98 -7.86
C LEU A 166 -7.05 -7.78 -7.90
N ALA A 167 -7.85 -8.85 -7.76
CA ALA A 167 -9.30 -8.75 -7.66
C ALA A 167 -9.74 -7.97 -6.42
N CYS A 168 -8.97 -8.06 -5.34
CA CYS A 168 -9.20 -7.30 -4.11
C CYS A 168 -8.83 -5.81 -4.24
N ILE A 169 -7.77 -5.49 -4.99
CA ILE A 169 -7.29 -4.11 -5.18
C ILE A 169 -8.13 -3.37 -6.22
N LYS A 170 -8.64 -4.06 -7.26
CA LYS A 170 -9.41 -3.45 -8.34
C LYS A 170 -10.51 -2.48 -7.87
N PRO A 171 -11.41 -2.86 -6.94
CA PRO A 171 -12.46 -1.96 -6.46
C PRO A 171 -11.96 -0.74 -5.69
N ILE A 172 -10.72 -0.75 -5.20
CA ILE A 172 -10.09 0.36 -4.49
C ILE A 172 -9.55 1.41 -5.47
N VAL A 173 -9.10 0.96 -6.65
CA VAL A 173 -8.43 1.80 -7.65
C VAL A 173 -9.33 2.18 -8.84
N SER A 174 -10.59 1.74 -8.85
CA SER A 174 -11.63 2.07 -9.84
C SER A 174 -12.60 3.09 -9.29
#